data_AF-A0A3B1JUT1-F1
#
_entry.id   AF-A0A3B1JUT1-F1
#
_cell.length_a   1.000
_cell.length_b   1.000
_cell.length_c   1.000
_cell.angle_alpha   90.00
_cell.angle_beta   90.00
_cell.angle_gamma   90.00
#
_symmetry.space_group_name_H-M   'P 1'
#
loop_
_entity.id
_entity.type
_entity.pdbx_description
1 polymer ?
#
loop_
_entity_poly.entity_id
_entity_poly.type
_entity_poly.pdbx_seq_one_letter_code
_entity_poly.pdbx_strand_id
1 'polypeptide(L)'
;LTCPYSSDQSTWTRVWCKRDEVRKHCCTGFTFSTGSHQAADGSLSVQDGGKEFVVSVGSLPLGDGVYWCGVQNQTGIIIKLAEPLGFIWDVLRWVLFLLLLLTVTGTSLYSH
;
A
#
# COMPACT_ATOMS: atom_id res chain seq x y z
N LEU A 1 -6.61 -3.36 -3.20
CA LEU A 1 -5.40 -2.69 -2.66
C LEU A 1 -4.24 -3.01 -3.57
N THR A 2 -3.53 -2.00 -4.07
CA THR A 2 -2.44 -2.19 -5.03
C THR A 2 -1.09 -2.04 -4.32
N CYS A 3 -0.19 -2.98 -4.58
CA CYS A 3 1.08 -3.11 -3.87
C CYS A 3 2.23 -3.12 -4.88
N PRO A 4 2.82 -1.94 -5.16
CA PRO A 4 3.92 -1.83 -6.10
C PRO A 4 5.21 -2.40 -5.49
N TYR A 5 5.99 -3.10 -6.31
CA TYR A 5 7.29 -3.64 -5.90
C TYR A 5 8.33 -3.41 -7.01
N SER A 6 9.61 -3.52 -6.65
CA SER A 6 10.71 -3.29 -7.60
C SER A 6 10.99 -4.55 -8.43
N SER A 7 11.53 -4.40 -9.64
CA SER A 7 11.71 -5.52 -10.59
C SER A 7 12.65 -6.62 -10.08
N ASP A 8 13.61 -6.29 -9.22
CA ASP A 8 14.50 -7.22 -8.51
C ASP A 8 13.74 -8.13 -7.53
N GLN A 9 12.51 -7.77 -7.17
CA GLN A 9 11.62 -8.52 -6.26
C GLN A 9 10.58 -9.34 -7.03
N SER A 10 10.68 -9.41 -8.37
CA SER A 10 9.72 -10.12 -9.22
C SER A 10 9.56 -11.59 -8.88
N THR A 11 10.62 -12.26 -8.40
CA THR A 11 10.60 -13.69 -8.02
C THR A 11 10.23 -13.93 -6.54
N TRP A 12 10.05 -12.86 -5.76
CA TRP A 12 9.80 -12.96 -4.34
C TRP A 12 8.33 -13.28 -4.06
N THR A 13 8.05 -13.90 -2.92
CA THR A 13 6.69 -14.27 -2.54
C THR A 13 5.90 -13.02 -2.15
N ARG A 14 4.63 -12.93 -2.54
CA ARG A 14 3.75 -11.82 -2.14
C ARG A 14 3.22 -12.07 -0.75
N VAL A 15 3.13 -11.02 0.07
CA VAL A 15 2.71 -11.10 1.46
C VAL A 15 1.53 -10.18 1.69
N TRP A 16 0.51 -10.70 2.37
CA TRP A 16 -0.59 -9.94 2.95
C TRP A 16 -0.62 -10.16 4.46
N CYS A 17 -0.24 -9.15 5.24
CA CYS A 17 0.02 -9.32 6.67
C CYS A 17 -0.84 -8.42 7.56
N LYS A 18 -1.42 -9.01 8.62
CA LYS A 18 -2.03 -8.29 9.73
C LYS A 18 -0.97 -7.98 10.78
N ARG A 19 -0.78 -6.70 11.11
CA ARG A 19 0.15 -6.26 12.16
C ARG A 19 -0.31 -6.78 13.53
N ASP A 20 0.63 -7.30 14.32
CA ASP A 20 0.38 -7.67 15.72
C ASP A 20 0.19 -6.40 16.57
N GLU A 21 -0.79 -6.41 17.47
CA GLU A 21 -1.15 -5.23 18.27
C GLU A 21 -0.12 -4.92 19.36
N VAL A 22 0.50 -5.95 19.94
CA VAL A 22 1.48 -5.83 21.03
C VAL A 22 2.87 -5.62 20.43
N ARG A 23 3.26 -6.48 19.50
CA ARG A 23 4.55 -6.47 18.81
C ARG A 23 4.39 -5.84 17.44
N LYS A 24 4.40 -4.52 17.36
CA LYS A 24 4.18 -3.75 16.11
C LYS A 24 5.13 -4.09 14.94
N HIS A 25 6.26 -4.75 15.22
CA HIS A 25 7.22 -5.23 14.22
C HIS A 25 6.92 -6.66 13.71
N CYS A 26 6.04 -7.39 14.37
CA CYS A 26 5.56 -8.70 13.97
C CYS A 26 4.24 -8.58 13.21
N CYS A 27 3.95 -9.62 12.43
CA CYS A 27 2.68 -9.75 11.74
C CYS A 27 2.36 -11.23 11.50
N THR A 28 1.08 -11.51 11.30
CA THR A 28 0.57 -12.83 10.89
C THR A 28 -0.25 -12.64 9.62
N GLY A 29 -0.08 -13.52 8.64
CA GLY A 29 -0.67 -13.29 7.34
C GLY A 29 -0.53 -14.44 6.37
N PHE A 30 -0.76 -14.11 5.11
CA PHE A 30 -0.79 -15.05 4.00
C PHE A 30 0.37 -14.76 3.05
N THR A 31 0.86 -15.82 2.42
CA THR A 31 1.89 -15.74 1.39
C THR A 31 1.36 -16.35 0.10
N PHE A 32 1.75 -15.75 -1.02
CA PHE A 32 1.31 -16.17 -2.35
C PHE A 32 2.52 -16.20 -3.28
N SER A 33 2.66 -17.27 -4.07
CA SER A 33 3.61 -17.28 -5.17
C SER A 33 3.19 -16.25 -6.23
N THR A 34 4.05 -16.04 -7.23
CA THR A 34 3.72 -15.18 -8.36
C THR A 34 2.49 -15.68 -9.12
N GLY A 35 1.77 -14.77 -9.77
CA GLY A 35 0.55 -15.06 -10.53
C GLY A 35 -0.75 -14.74 -9.80
N SER A 36 -1.81 -15.49 -10.12
CA SER A 36 -3.15 -15.28 -9.55
C SER A 36 -3.50 -16.38 -8.56
N HIS A 37 -3.94 -15.96 -7.37
CA HIS A 37 -4.28 -16.84 -6.26
C HIS A 37 -5.59 -16.40 -5.63
N GLN A 38 -6.36 -17.35 -5.13
CA GLN A 38 -7.58 -17.08 -4.39
C GLN A 38 -7.65 -18.03 -3.19
N ALA A 39 -8.01 -17.49 -2.02
CA ALA A 39 -8.30 -18.29 -0.85
C ALA A 39 -9.53 -19.18 -1.13
N ALA A 40 -9.53 -20.41 -0.60
CA ALA A 40 -10.58 -21.39 -0.88
C ALA A 40 -11.99 -20.92 -0.47
N ASP A 41 -12.07 -20.06 0.55
CA ASP A 41 -13.31 -19.46 1.04
C ASP A 41 -13.70 -18.16 0.32
N GLY A 42 -12.91 -17.73 -0.67
CA GLY A 42 -13.12 -16.50 -1.41
C GLY A 42 -12.90 -15.21 -0.61
N SER A 43 -12.40 -15.29 0.64
CA SER A 43 -12.16 -14.13 1.50
C SER A 43 -11.10 -13.18 0.93
N LEU A 44 -10.17 -13.72 0.16
CA LEU A 44 -8.98 -13.02 -0.33
C LEU A 44 -8.60 -13.52 -1.73
N SER A 45 -8.29 -12.59 -2.63
CA SER A 45 -7.68 -12.91 -3.93
C SER A 45 -6.49 -12.00 -4.20
N VAL A 46 -5.44 -12.56 -4.79
CA VAL A 46 -4.22 -11.85 -5.17
C VAL A 46 -3.98 -12.03 -6.65
N GLN A 47 -3.73 -10.94 -7.36
CA GLN A 47 -3.37 -10.96 -8.77
C GLN A 47 -2.08 -10.18 -8.98
N ASP A 48 -1.05 -10.86 -9.45
CA ASP A 48 0.27 -10.29 -9.70
C ASP A 48 0.44 -9.87 -11.18
N GLY A 49 0.70 -8.59 -11.41
CA GLY A 49 0.92 -7.99 -12.73
C GLY A 49 2.39 -7.84 -13.13
N GLY A 50 3.34 -8.36 -12.34
CA GLY A 50 4.78 -8.34 -12.66
C GLY A 50 5.56 -7.09 -12.24
N LYS A 51 4.86 -6.04 -11.79
CA LYS A 51 5.43 -4.82 -11.17
C LYS A 51 4.68 -4.37 -9.92
N GLU A 52 3.46 -4.86 -9.79
CA GLU A 52 2.59 -4.66 -8.66
C GLU A 52 1.71 -5.89 -8.54
N PHE A 53 1.21 -6.14 -7.34
CA PHE A 53 0.13 -7.10 -7.14
C PHE A 53 -1.06 -6.41 -6.51
N VAL A 54 -2.24 -6.87 -6.88
CA VAL A 54 -3.52 -6.38 -6.38
C VAL A 54 -4.09 -7.40 -5.44
N VAL A 55 -4.38 -6.96 -4.21
CA VAL A 55 -5.09 -7.74 -3.20
C VAL A 55 -6.53 -7.27 -3.16
N SER A 56 -7.48 -8.18 -3.42
CA SER A 56 -8.91 -7.96 -3.24
C SER A 56 -9.38 -8.72 -2.02
N VAL A 57 -10.02 -8.00 -1.10
CA VAL A 57 -10.46 -8.52 0.20
C VAL A 57 -11.98 -8.55 0.18
N GLY A 58 -12.56 -9.75 0.16
CA GLY A 58 -14.00 -9.95 0.33
C GLY A 58 -14.42 -9.92 1.79
N SER A 59 -13.61 -10.54 2.65
CA SER A 59 -13.75 -10.52 4.11
C SER A 59 -12.38 -10.56 4.78
N LEU A 60 -12.28 -10.14 6.05
CA LEU A 60 -11.02 -10.12 6.79
C LEU A 60 -10.86 -11.45 7.58
N PRO A 61 -10.07 -12.42 7.08
CA PRO A 61 -9.98 -13.74 7.69
C PRO A 61 -9.33 -13.73 9.08
N LEU A 62 -8.52 -12.70 9.39
CA LEU A 62 -7.89 -12.52 10.69
C LEU A 62 -8.60 -11.44 11.54
N GLY A 63 -9.81 -11.04 11.15
CA GLY A 63 -10.59 -9.98 11.78
C GLY A 63 -10.03 -8.57 11.57
N ASP A 64 -10.62 -7.60 12.27
CA ASP A 64 -10.30 -6.18 12.10
C ASP A 64 -8.89 -5.83 12.58
N GLY A 65 -8.28 -4.83 11.96
CA GLY A 65 -6.97 -4.33 12.34
C GLY A 65 -6.23 -3.66 11.18
N VAL A 66 -4.93 -3.46 11.37
CA VAL A 66 -4.08 -2.81 10.36
C VAL A 66 -3.37 -3.88 9.54
N TYR A 67 -3.64 -3.86 8.25
CA TYR A 67 -3.02 -4.73 7.27
C TYR A 67 -2.04 -3.96 6.41
N TRP A 68 -1.05 -4.67 5.89
CA TRP A 68 -0.10 -4.14 4.94
C TRP A 68 0.37 -5.25 4.00
N CYS A 69 0.86 -4.84 2.84
CA CYS A 69 1.43 -5.75 1.87
C CYS A 69 2.95 -5.69 1.87
N GLY A 70 3.55 -6.81 1.54
CA GLY A 70 4.99 -6.98 1.50
C GLY A 70 5.42 -7.98 0.44
N VAL A 71 6.73 -8.13 0.32
CA VAL A 71 7.34 -9.24 -0.40
C VAL A 71 8.31 -9.97 0.52
N GLN A 72 8.41 -11.28 0.36
CA GLN A 72 9.32 -12.12 1.12
C GLN A 72 10.41 -12.69 0.21
N ASN A 73 11.66 -12.43 0.57
CA ASN A 73 12.79 -12.99 -0.16
C ASN A 73 13.01 -14.48 0.18
N GLN A 74 13.97 -15.12 -0.49
CA GLN A 74 14.29 -16.53 -0.28
C GLN A 74 14.88 -16.84 1.11
N THR A 75 15.43 -15.83 1.81
CA THR A 75 15.96 -15.99 3.18
C THR A 75 14.87 -15.80 4.24
N GLY A 76 13.62 -15.59 3.84
CA GLY A 76 12.47 -15.42 4.73
C GLY A 76 12.25 -14.00 5.25
N ILE A 77 13.07 -13.02 4.83
CA ILE A 77 12.93 -11.62 5.23
C ILE A 77 11.75 -11.01 4.50
N ILE A 78 10.83 -10.41 5.25
CA ILE A 78 9.65 -9.71 4.73
C ILE A 78 9.95 -8.22 4.66
N ILE A 79 9.84 -7.65 3.46
CA ILE A 79 9.93 -6.21 3.24
C ILE A 79 8.51 -5.67 3.09
N LYS A 80 8.11 -4.78 4.01
CA LYS A 80 6.86 -4.03 3.89
C LYS A 80 6.97 -3.07 2.70
N LEU A 81 5.99 -3.12 1.80
CA LEU A 81 5.92 -2.20 0.67
C LEU A 81 5.31 -0.88 1.10
N ALA A 82 5.76 0.20 0.46
CA ALA A 82 5.22 1.53 0.69
C ALA A 82 3.79 1.61 0.12
N GLU A 83 2.93 2.35 0.81
CA GLU A 83 1.64 2.72 0.26
C GLU A 83 1.86 3.62 -0.97
N PRO A 84 1.05 3.48 -2.03
CA PRO A 84 1.23 4.30 -3.22
C PRO A 84 1.18 5.79 -2.85
N LEU A 85 2.27 6.51 -3.13
CA LEU A 85 2.48 7.94 -2.82
C LEU A 85 1.48 8.89 -3.51
N GLY A 86 0.51 8.38 -4.26
CA GLY A 86 -0.54 9.17 -4.93
C GLY A 86 -1.25 10.11 -3.94
N PHE A 87 -1.48 9.65 -2.71
CA PHE A 87 -2.08 10.47 -1.67
C PHE A 87 -1.24 11.71 -1.30
N ILE A 88 0.09 11.59 -1.23
CA ILE A 88 0.98 12.70 -0.87
C ILE A 88 1.03 13.74 -2.01
N TRP A 89 1.01 13.28 -3.26
CA TRP A 89 0.96 14.18 -4.42
C TRP A 89 -0.36 14.95 -4.48
N ASP A 90 -1.48 14.29 -4.20
CA ASP A 90 -2.79 14.96 -4.14
C ASP A 90 -2.85 16.00 -3.02
N VAL A 91 -2.39 15.66 -1.81
CA VAL A 91 -2.35 16.61 -0.69
C VAL A 91 -1.42 17.79 -1.00
N LEU A 92 -0.23 17.52 -1.53
CA LEU A 92 0.72 18.58 -1.90
C LEU A 92 0.14 19.52 -2.95
N ARG A 93 -0.59 18.99 -3.94
CA ARG A 93 -1.27 19.79 -4.98
C ARG A 93 -2.29 20.74 -4.37
N TRP A 94 -3.12 20.27 -3.43
CA TRP A 94 -4.11 21.11 -2.76
C TRP A 94 -3.46 22.19 -1.87
N VAL A 95 -2.41 21.84 -1.14
CA VAL A 95 -1.65 22.80 -0.33
C VAL A 95 -1.04 23.89 -1.22
N LEU A 96 -0.44 23.53 -2.36
CA LEU A 96 0.13 24.48 -3.31
C LEU A 96 -0.95 25.41 -3.89
N PHE A 97 -2.13 24.87 -4.21
CA PHE A 97 -3.25 25.65 -4.71
C PHE A 97 -3.77 26.67 -3.70
N LEU A 98 -3.90 26.28 -2.42
CA LEU A 98 -4.28 27.19 -1.34
C LEU A 98 -3.24 28.30 -1.11
N LEU A 99 -1.95 27.96 -1.16
CA LEU A 99 -0.87 28.94 -1.07
C LEU A 99 -0.93 29.95 -2.22
N LEU A 100 -1.17 29.48 -3.45
CA LEU A 100 -1.32 30.36 -4.61
C LEU A 100 -2.51 31.32 -4.46
N LEU A 101 -3.67 30.83 -4.02
CA LEU A 101 -4.84 31.68 -3.75
C LEU A 101 -4.53 32.79 -2.74
N LEU A 102 -3.84 32.46 -1.64
CA LEU A 102 -3.47 33.42 -0.60
C LEU A 102 -2.52 34.50 -1.14
N THR A 103 -1.55 34.13 -1.97
CA THR A 103 -0.62 35.10 -2.57
C THR A 103 -1.32 36.07 -3.52
N VAL A 104 -2.25 35.58 -4.36
CA VAL A 104 -3.00 36.42 -5.29
C VAL A 104 -3.88 37.43 -4.53
N THR A 105 -4.65 36.98 -3.53
CA THR A 105 -5.49 37.88 -2.73
C THR A 105 -4.67 38.89 -1.92
N GLY A 106 -3.49 38.50 -1.43
CA GLY A 106 -2.59 39.38 -0.70
C GLY A 106 -2.03 40.49 -1.58
N THR A 107 -1.67 40.19 -2.82
CA THR A 107 -1.18 41.20 -3.78
C THR A 107 -2.26 42.20 -4.24
N SER A 108 -3.52 41.78 -4.35
CA SER A 108 -4.64 42.68 -4.69
C SER A 108 -5.02 43.64 -3.57
N LEU A 109 -4.82 43.26 -2.31
CA LEU A 109 -5.09 44.09 -1.13
C LEU A 109 -3.98 45.12 -0.86
N TYR A 110 -2.76 44.87 -1.32
CA TYR A 110 -1.60 45.76 -1.10
C TYR A 110 -1.40 46.78 -2.23
N SER A 111 -2.10 46.62 -3.35
CA SER A 111 -1.94 47.46 -4.55
C SER A 111 -3.04 48.53 -4.71
N HIS A 112 -3.78 48.83 -3.63
CA HIS A 112 -4.87 49.81 -3.58
C HIS A 112 -4.67 50.78 -2.42
#